data_AF-A0A3S9USW9-F1
#
_entry.id   AF-A0A3S9USW9-F1
#
_cell.length_a   1.000
_cell.length_b   1.000
_cell.length_c   1.000
_cell.angle_alpha   90.00
_cell.angle_beta   90.00
_cell.angle_gamma   90.00
#
_symmetry.space_group_name_H-M   'P 1'
#
loop_
_entity.id
_entity.type
_entity.pdbx_description
1 polymer ?
#
loop_
_entity_poly.entity_id
_entity_poly.type
_entity_poly.pdbx_seq_one_letter_code
_entity_poly.pdbx_strand_id
1 'polypeptide(L)'
;MIMLITMVTDAVMLANVEGNLASQVFELKEPPSHYAKPIVLTLKFDPEKIGPGKQAAVHYFDETNKVWNELGGQVNGSLITVRIEQMGKFAVLAVQNQMQAME
;
A
#
# COMPACT_ATOMS: atom_id res chain seq x y z
N MET A 1 -20.95 10.88 -0.63
CA MET A 1 -20.12 10.32 0.46
C MET A 1 -18.71 10.80 0.22
N ILE A 2 -18.14 11.59 1.14
CA ILE A 2 -16.79 12.15 1.01
C ILE A 2 -15.89 11.29 1.90
N MET A 3 -14.90 10.60 1.32
CA MET A 3 -13.87 9.92 2.09
C MET A 3 -12.75 10.92 2.35
N LEU A 4 -12.32 11.03 3.61
CA LEU A 4 -11.15 11.83 3.97
C LEU A 4 -9.92 10.91 3.92
N ILE A 5 -9.02 11.19 2.98
CA ILE A 5 -7.72 10.54 2.89
C ILE A 5 -6.71 11.52 3.47
N THR A 6 -6.04 11.11 4.55
CA THR A 6 -4.96 11.90 5.15
C THR A 6 -3.62 11.26 4.84
N MET A 7 -2.69 12.10 4.38
CA MET A 7 -1.29 11.72 4.23
C MET A 7 -0.66 11.64 5.61
N VAL A 8 -0.01 10.53 5.94
CA VAL A 8 0.68 10.38 7.22
C VAL A 8 2.06 11.04 7.09
N THR A 9 2.24 12.20 7.73
CA THR A 9 3.51 12.94 7.72
C THR A 9 4.57 12.33 8.65
N ASP A 10 4.16 11.59 9.69
CA ASP A 10 5.05 10.85 10.59
C ASP A 10 5.45 9.46 10.03
N ALA A 11 5.29 9.26 8.72
CA ALA A 11 5.65 8.03 8.03
C ALA A 11 7.15 7.68 8.13
N VAL A 12 8.00 8.63 8.56
CA VAL A 12 9.43 8.41 8.79
C VAL A 12 9.68 7.29 9.81
N MET A 13 8.81 7.14 10.82
CA MET A 13 8.92 6.03 11.79
C MET A 13 8.42 4.68 11.22
N LEU A 14 7.54 4.72 10.22
CA LEU A 14 6.97 3.55 9.54
C LEU A 14 7.82 3.07 8.35
N ALA A 15 8.64 3.97 7.80
CA ALA A 15 9.58 3.76 6.70
C ALA A 15 10.84 2.98 7.09
N ASN A 16 11.02 2.70 8.38
CA ASN A 16 12.16 1.93 8.89
C ASN A 16 11.96 0.41 8.78
N VAL A 17 10.91 -0.03 8.11
CA VAL A 17 10.71 -1.44 7.73
C VAL A 17 11.40 -1.68 6.39
N GLU A 18 12.07 -2.82 6.29
CA GLU A 18 13.07 -3.25 5.30
C GLU A 18 12.61 -3.33 3.82
N GLY A 19 11.65 -2.51 3.40
CA GLY A 19 11.19 -2.38 2.03
C GLY A 19 11.27 -0.93 1.55
N ASN A 20 11.86 -0.71 0.37
CA ASN A 20 11.87 0.60 -0.26
C ASN A 20 10.42 1.05 -0.52
N LEU A 21 9.95 2.03 0.26
CA LEU A 21 8.68 2.70 0.03
C LEU A 21 8.70 3.37 -1.34
N ALA A 22 7.85 2.88 -2.24
CA ALA A 22 7.66 3.45 -3.57
C ALA A 22 6.61 4.56 -3.56
N SER A 23 5.80 4.66 -2.50
CA SER A 23 4.84 5.76 -2.28
C SER A 23 4.94 6.33 -0.87
N GLN A 24 4.19 7.41 -0.63
CA GLN A 24 3.88 7.86 0.73
C GLN A 24 2.93 6.88 1.44
N VAL A 25 2.86 6.97 2.77
CA VAL A 25 1.89 6.21 3.58
C VAL A 25 0.59 7.00 3.67
N PHE A 26 -0.51 6.35 3.31
CA PHE A 26 -1.85 6.91 3.36
C PHE A 26 -2.63 6.23 4.46
N GLU A 27 -3.25 7.03 5.34
CA GLU A 27 -4.17 6.54 6.36
C GLU A 27 -5.60 6.82 5.91
N LEU A 28 -6.37 5.76 5.73
CA LEU A 28 -7.79 5.80 5.49
C LEU A 28 -8.50 5.60 6.83
N LYS A 29 -9.29 6.60 7.25
CA LYS A 29 -10.17 6.51 8.43
C LYS A 29 -11.60 6.27 7.97
N GLU A 30 -12.28 5.29 8.56
CA GLU A 30 -13.68 4.97 8.25
C GLU A 30 -14.61 6.18 8.50
N PRO A 31 -15.66 6.36 7.67
CA PRO A 31 -16.84 7.08 8.12
C PRO A 31 -17.63 6.22 9.13
N PRO A 32 -18.30 6.82 10.13
CA PRO A 32 -18.88 6.13 11.30
C PRO A 32 -20.13 5.28 11.02
N SER A 33 -20.32 4.74 9.81
CA SER A 33 -21.56 4.05 9.44
C SER A 33 -21.30 2.86 8.51
N HIS A 34 -21.22 1.69 9.14
CA HIS A 34 -21.50 0.33 8.67
C HIS A 34 -21.98 0.26 7.21
N TYR A 35 -21.12 -0.16 6.27
CA TYR A 35 -21.42 -0.93 5.04
C TYR A 35 -20.07 -1.22 4.37
N ALA A 36 -19.38 -2.29 4.81
CA ALA A 36 -18.14 -2.76 4.20
C ALA A 36 -18.43 -3.37 2.83
N LYS A 37 -18.60 -2.51 1.81
CA LYS A 37 -18.45 -2.92 0.42
C LYS A 37 -16.96 -2.87 0.09
N PRO A 38 -16.46 -3.74 -0.80
CA PRO A 38 -15.08 -3.65 -1.26
C PRO A 38 -14.85 -2.27 -1.87
N ILE A 39 -13.92 -1.52 -1.30
CA ILE A 39 -13.48 -0.22 -1.80
C ILE A 39 -12.30 -0.44 -2.72
N VAL A 40 -12.28 0.28 -3.83
CA VAL A 40 -11.14 0.28 -4.76
C VAL A 40 -10.17 1.36 -4.33
N LEU A 41 -9.01 0.96 -3.80
CA LEU A 41 -7.92 1.85 -3.46
C LEU A 41 -6.99 1.96 -4.68
N THR A 42 -6.83 3.17 -5.18
CA THR A 42 -5.86 3.49 -6.25
C THR A 42 -4.78 4.38 -5.65
N LEU A 43 -3.53 3.90 -5.66
CA LEU A 43 -2.37 4.63 -5.17
C LEU A 43 -1.45 4.96 -6.33
N LYS A 44 -0.92 6.19 -6.32
CA LYS A 44 0.20 6.56 -7.18
C LYS A 44 1.50 6.21 -6.49
N PHE A 45 2.39 5.57 -7.22
CA PHE A 45 3.74 5.25 -6.75
C PHE A 45 4.77 5.77 -7.74
N ASP A 46 6.00 5.83 -7.26
CA ASP A 46 7.16 6.20 -8.06
C ASP A 46 7.80 4.93 -8.65
N PRO A 47 7.68 4.69 -9.98
CA PRO A 47 8.26 3.52 -10.61
C PRO A 47 9.78 3.50 -10.55
N GLU A 48 10.44 4.65 -10.39
CA GLU A 48 11.90 4.72 -10.25
C GLU A 48 12.37 4.09 -8.93
N LYS A 49 11.51 4.08 -7.92
CA LYS A 49 11.79 3.47 -6.60
C LYS A 49 11.60 1.95 -6.55
N ILE A 50 10.95 1.35 -7.55
CA ILE A 50 10.75 -0.10 -7.61
C ILE A 50 12.07 -0.80 -7.89
N GLY A 51 12.81 -0.32 -8.88
CA GLY A 51 14.08 -0.93 -9.31
C GLY A 51 13.90 -2.24 -10.08
N PRO A 52 14.97 -2.73 -10.74
CA PRO A 52 14.92 -3.93 -11.57
C PRO A 52 14.69 -5.21 -10.72
N GLY A 53 13.92 -6.17 -11.25
CA GLY A 53 13.63 -7.45 -10.58
C GLY A 53 12.64 -7.35 -9.40
N LYS A 54 12.03 -6.17 -9.21
CA LYS A 54 11.00 -5.91 -8.20
C LYS A 54 9.71 -5.47 -8.87
N GLN A 55 8.62 -5.56 -8.12
CA GLN A 55 7.30 -5.09 -8.52
C GLN A 55 6.70 -4.19 -7.43
N ALA A 56 5.79 -3.31 -7.83
CA ALA A 56 5.02 -2.52 -6.90
C ALA A 56 3.88 -3.38 -6.32
N ALA A 57 3.77 -3.42 -4.99
CA ALA A 57 2.65 -4.04 -4.30
C ALA A 57 2.09 -3.07 -3.25
N VAL A 58 0.78 -3.06 -3.06
CA VAL A 58 0.16 -2.37 -1.93
C VAL A 58 0.32 -3.24 -0.70
N HIS A 59 0.75 -2.63 0.40
CA HIS A 59 0.79 -3.26 1.71
C HIS A 59 -0.13 -2.52 2.68
N TYR A 60 -0.68 -3.29 3.61
CA TYR A 60 -1.41 -2.80 4.76
C TYR A 60 -0.53 -2.88 6.01
N PHE A 61 -0.49 -1.80 6.80
CA PHE A 61 0.24 -1.81 8.05
C PHE A 61 -0.65 -2.33 9.17
N ASP A 62 -0.27 -3.49 9.71
CA ASP A 62 -0.87 -4.04 10.91
C ASP A 62 -0.32 -3.29 12.13
N GLU A 63 -1.14 -2.44 12.74
CA GLU A 63 -0.73 -1.66 13.92
C GLU A 63 -0.53 -2.51 15.19
N THR A 64 -1.11 -3.71 15.23
CA THR A 64 -0.99 -4.63 16.36
C THR A 64 0.38 -5.29 16.33
N ASN A 65 0.76 -5.81 15.17
CA ASN A 65 2.04 -6.49 14.97
C ASN A 65 3.17 -5.55 14.50
N LYS A 66 2.82 -4.31 14.12
CA LYS A 66 3.71 -3.29 13.53
C LYS A 66 4.45 -3.79 12.28
N VAL A 67 3.76 -4.56 11.43
CA VAL A 67 4.31 -5.16 10.20
C VAL A 67 3.50 -4.77 8.97
N TRP A 68 4.15 -4.77 7.81
CA TRP A 68 3.51 -4.53 6.51
C TRP A 68 3.09 -5.87 5.89
N ASN A 69 1.79 -6.10 5.76
CA ASN A 69 1.23 -7.25 5.08
C ASN A 69 0.97 -6.92 3.61
N GLU A 70 1.47 -7.75 2.69
CA GLU A 70 1.25 -7.59 1.26
C GLU A 70 -0.22 -7.84 0.90
N LEU A 71 -0.83 -6.90 0.18
CA LEU A 71 -2.15 -7.06 -0.46
C LEU A 71 -2.03 -7.29 -1.97
N GLY A 72 -0.85 -7.00 -2.54
CA GLY A 72 -0.62 -7.02 -3.98
C GLY A 72 -1.28 -5.82 -4.66
N GLY A 73 -1.79 -6.04 -5.87
CA GLY A 73 -2.51 -5.02 -6.63
C GLY A 73 -2.21 -5.10 -8.12
N GLN A 74 -3.06 -4.45 -8.91
CA GLN A 74 -2.87 -4.35 -10.34
C GLN A 74 -2.17 -3.04 -10.68
N VAL A 75 -0.95 -3.15 -11.21
CA VAL A 75 -0.16 -2.00 -11.67
C VAL A 75 -0.63 -1.59 -13.07
N ASN A 76 -0.87 -0.30 -13.25
CA ASN A 76 -1.18 0.34 -14.52
C ASN A 76 -0.33 1.62 -14.64
N GLY A 77 0.82 1.52 -15.32
CA GLY A 77 1.81 2.60 -15.39
C GLY A 77 2.40 2.92 -14.02
N SER A 78 2.14 4.12 -13.50
CA SER A 78 2.56 4.60 -12.17
C SER A 78 1.46 4.54 -11.11
N LEU A 79 0.35 3.87 -11.43
CA LEU A 79 -0.77 3.66 -10.52
C LEU A 79 -0.88 2.19 -10.17
N ILE A 80 -1.24 1.89 -8.93
CA ILE A 80 -1.57 0.54 -8.47
C ILE A 80 -2.96 0.55 -7.87
N THR A 81 -3.77 -0.43 -8.25
CA THR A 81 -5.16 -0.55 -7.84
C THR A 81 -5.38 -1.86 -7.07
N VAL A 82 -6.00 -1.79 -5.90
CA VAL A 82 -6.31 -2.96 -5.07
C VAL A 82 -7.71 -2.82 -4.47
N ARG A 83 -8.39 -3.94 -4.24
CA ARG A 83 -9.67 -3.96 -3.52
C ARG A 83 -9.39 -4.21 -2.05
N ILE A 84 -9.90 -3.33 -1.19
CA ILE A 84 -9.77 -3.43 0.27
C ILE A 84 -11.15 -3.51 0.91
N GLU A 85 -11.25 -4.27 1.98
CA GLU A 85 -12.49 -4.43 2.76
C GLU A 85 -12.37 -3.84 4.17
N GLN A 86 -11.14 -3.53 4.60
CA GLN A 86 -10.81 -2.89 5.87
C GLN A 86 -10.11 -1.55 5.61
N MET A 87 -10.34 -0.56 6.46
CA MET A 87 -9.62 0.71 6.45
C MET A 87 -8.40 0.65 7.38
N GLY A 88 -7.48 1.59 7.23
CA GLY A 88 -6.24 1.66 7.99
C GLY A 88 -5.14 2.30 7.19
N LYS A 89 -3.89 1.89 7.42
CA LYS A 89 -2.71 2.47 6.80
C LYS A 89 -2.25 1.63 5.62
N PHE A 90 -2.03 2.28 4.48
CA PHE A 90 -1.63 1.65 3.23
C PHE A 90 -0.44 2.37 2.60
N ALA A 91 0.43 1.60 1.96
CA ALA A 91 1.54 2.14 1.19
C ALA A 91 1.92 1.19 0.05
N VAL A 92 2.63 1.71 -0.94
CA VAL A 92 3.20 0.92 -2.02
C VAL A 92 4.67 0.64 -1.71
N LEU A 93 5.03 -0.63 -1.70
CA LEU A 93 6.39 -1.09 -1.45
C LEU A 93 6.94 -1.78 -2.71
N ALA A 94 8.25 -1.69 -2.89
CA ALA A 94 8.98 -2.43 -3.90
C ALA A 94 9.28 -3.85 -3.37
N VAL A 95 8.50 -4.83 -3.79
CA VAL A 95 8.68 -6.24 -3.41
C VAL A 95 9.44 -7.00 -4.48
N GLN A 96 10.24 -7.99 -4.08
CA GLN A 96 10.92 -8.86 -5.03
C GLN A 96 9.88 -9.60 -5.86
N ASN A 97 10.05 -9.65 -7.18
CA ASN A 97 9.13 -10.40 -8.00
C ASN A 97 9.33 -11.90 -7.73
N GLN A 98 8.48 -12.53 -6.90
CA GLN A 98 8.60 -13.96 -6.56
C GLN A 98 8.43 -14.90 -7.77
N MET A 99 8.07 -14.38 -8.95
CA MET A 99 8.07 -15.12 -10.22
C MET A 99 9.46 -15.44 -10.80
N GLN A 100 10.56 -15.07 -10.13
CA GLN A 100 11.93 -15.45 -10.54
C GLN A 100 12.59 -16.52 -9.63
N ALA A 101 11.85 -17.13 -8.70
CA ALA A 101 12.41 -18.13 -7.77
C ALA A 101 12.26 -19.60 -8.23
N MET A 102 12.03 -19.83 -9.52
CA MET A 102 12.00 -21.18 -10.10
C MET A 102 12.66 -21.17 -11.48
N GLU A 103 13.99 -21.07 -11.49
CA GLU A 103 14.84 -21.50 -12.62
C GLU A 103 15.46 -22.87 -12.28
#